data_AF-A0A3D0CVR3-F1
#
_entry.id   AF-A0A3D0CVR3-F1
#
_cell.length_a   1.000
_cell.length_b   1.000
_cell.length_c   1.000
_cell.angle_alpha   90.00
_cell.angle_beta   90.00
_cell.angle_gamma   90.00
#
_symmetry.space_group_name_H-M   'P 1'
#
loop_
_entity.id
_entity.type
_entity.pdbx_description
1 polymer ?
#
loop_
_entity_poly.entity_id
_entity_poly.type
_entity_poly.pdbx_seq_one_letter_code
_entity_poly.pdbx_strand_id
1 'polypeptide(L)'
;MEAVRELVGYAAKFDYQMASDKMPKSDLPALKPFLRLMLTLNNRQVREDDGQLSFKTPDAWLEDPAVRPSYDNLIISRSTRGRDAAQRVVGVGHRVFDQALQQAKEYTASITAIPQDTLPRPLVIFSITDQVTTEAGIVRSVIAGVEITDTTSHRILHDWELLDSLNEVLATRGLRRLRNSGSPADATLVKTTVEGAQLAIEAAIPHLELPFKMPIVAPLAVLWPAITSVDVSDQTDLGEA
;
A
#
# COMPACT_ATOMS: atom_id res chain seq x y z
N MET A 1 -4.50 -1.95 51.28
CA MET A 1 -4.11 -1.50 49.92
C MET A 1 -3.19 -2.54 49.29
N GLU A 2 -3.70 -3.74 49.03
CA GLU A 2 -2.92 -4.85 48.45
C GLU A 2 -3.61 -5.46 47.20
N ALA A 3 -4.93 -5.26 47.05
CA ALA A 3 -5.73 -5.81 45.96
C ALA A 3 -5.54 -5.17 44.56
N VAL A 4 -4.72 -4.12 44.44
CA VAL A 4 -4.47 -3.45 43.14
C VAL A 4 -3.14 -3.90 42.51
N ARG A 5 -2.29 -4.63 43.24
CA ARG A 5 -1.01 -5.13 42.73
C ARG A 5 -1.11 -6.51 42.06
N GLU A 6 -2.14 -7.31 42.36
CA GLU A 6 -2.39 -8.59 41.68
C GLU A 6 -3.19 -8.44 40.38
N LEU A 7 -3.93 -7.34 40.19
CA LEU A 7 -4.72 -7.11 38.99
C LEU A 7 -3.88 -6.64 37.78
N VAL A 8 -2.66 -6.16 38.04
CA VAL A 8 -1.70 -5.77 36.99
C VAL A 8 -0.66 -6.88 36.88
N GLY A 9 -1.13 -8.03 36.41
CA GLY A 9 -0.28 -9.17 36.06
C GLY A 9 0.88 -8.71 35.17
N TYR A 10 2.08 -9.10 35.58
CA TYR A 10 3.36 -9.01 34.89
C TYR A 10 3.26 -8.88 33.35
N ALA A 11 3.23 -7.65 32.85
CA ALA A 11 3.41 -7.32 31.42
C ALA A 11 4.88 -7.45 30.96
N ALA A 12 5.64 -8.40 31.51
CA ALA A 12 7.08 -8.53 31.30
C ALA A 12 7.51 -9.76 30.50
N LYS A 13 6.60 -10.69 30.17
CA LYS A 13 6.87 -11.82 29.27
C LYS A 13 5.59 -12.20 28.54
N PHE A 14 5.27 -11.44 27.49
CA PHE A 14 4.38 -11.96 26.46
C PHE A 14 5.19 -12.97 25.64
N ASP A 15 4.75 -14.23 25.64
CA ASP A 15 5.40 -15.30 24.89
C ASP A 15 5.08 -15.14 23.41
N TYR A 16 6.01 -14.54 22.65
CA TYR A 16 5.86 -14.27 21.22
C TYR A 16 5.86 -15.54 20.34
N GLN A 17 6.10 -16.72 20.92
CA GLN A 17 6.21 -17.97 20.16
C GLN A 17 4.89 -18.44 19.54
N MET A 18 3.73 -18.13 20.15
CA MET A 18 2.42 -18.51 19.58
C MET A 18 1.79 -17.45 18.67
N ALA A 19 2.39 -16.25 18.58
CA ALA A 19 1.90 -15.14 17.76
C ALA A 19 2.74 -14.89 16.49
N SER A 20 3.79 -15.68 16.28
CA SER A 20 4.71 -15.55 15.14
C SER A 20 4.00 -15.63 13.78
N ASP A 21 3.00 -16.52 13.65
CA ASP A 21 2.26 -16.69 12.39
C ASP A 21 1.28 -15.55 12.08
N LYS A 22 0.99 -14.69 13.07
CA LYS A 22 0.15 -13.49 12.92
C LYS A 22 0.96 -12.21 12.81
N MET A 23 2.29 -12.28 12.90
CA MET A 23 3.12 -11.10 12.66
C MET A 23 3.08 -10.75 11.17
N PRO A 24 2.91 -9.46 10.83
CA PRO A 24 3.10 -9.00 9.46
C PRO A 24 4.48 -9.46 8.99
N LYS A 25 4.52 -10.26 7.91
CA LYS A 25 5.76 -10.74 7.30
C LYS A 25 6.57 -9.57 6.70
N SER A 26 5.88 -8.48 6.37
CA SER A 26 6.48 -7.21 6.00
C SER A 26 7.03 -6.45 7.20
N ASP A 27 8.25 -5.91 7.05
CA ASP A 27 8.89 -5.05 8.05
C ASP A 27 8.43 -3.59 7.93
N LEU A 28 8.63 -2.79 8.99
CA LEU A 28 8.27 -1.36 9.03
C LEU A 28 8.87 -0.54 7.86
N PRO A 29 10.11 -0.78 7.40
CA PRO A 29 10.70 -0.08 6.25
C PRO A 29 9.89 -0.17 4.97
N ALA A 30 9.10 -1.24 4.76
CA ALA A 30 8.22 -1.38 3.60
C ALA A 30 7.11 -0.33 3.55
N LEU A 31 6.83 0.36 4.66
CA LEU A 31 5.86 1.45 4.74
C LEU A 31 6.45 2.83 4.42
N LYS A 32 7.78 2.93 4.33
CA LYS A 32 8.48 4.19 4.02
C LYS A 32 8.10 4.75 2.64
N PRO A 33 8.03 3.94 1.56
CA PRO A 33 7.64 4.45 0.24
C PRO A 33 6.24 5.06 0.24
N PHE A 34 5.30 4.46 0.97
CA PHE A 34 3.94 4.99 1.15
C PHE A 34 3.95 6.39 1.78
N LEU A 35 4.60 6.56 2.93
CA LEU A 35 4.63 7.86 3.63
C LEU A 35 5.27 8.94 2.73
N ARG A 36 6.36 8.58 2.05
CA ARG A 36 7.03 9.48 1.12
C ARG A 36 6.12 9.89 -0.04
N LEU A 37 5.35 8.94 -0.59
CA LEU A 37 4.41 9.21 -1.67
C LEU A 37 3.31 10.17 -1.21
N MET A 38 2.70 9.92 -0.04
CA MET A 38 1.67 10.79 0.53
C MET A 38 2.18 12.21 0.77
N LEU A 39 3.41 12.36 1.28
CA LEU A 39 4.04 13.67 1.44
C LEU A 39 4.27 14.36 0.08
N THR A 40 4.71 13.61 -0.93
CA THR A 40 4.93 14.12 -2.29
C THR A 40 3.62 14.57 -2.94
N LEU A 41 2.54 13.80 -2.79
CA LEU A 41 1.19 14.16 -3.27
C LEU A 41 0.67 15.45 -2.65
N ASN A 42 1.05 15.73 -1.39
CA ASN A 42 0.76 16.97 -0.70
C ASN A 42 1.81 18.09 -0.98
N ASN A 43 2.61 17.95 -2.05
CA ASN A 43 3.65 18.89 -2.45
C ASN A 43 4.68 19.18 -1.34
N ARG A 44 4.98 18.19 -0.49
CA ARG A 44 6.03 18.28 0.54
C ARG A 44 7.28 17.55 0.08
N GLN A 45 8.42 18.22 0.20
CA GLN A 45 9.72 17.61 0.01
C GLN A 45 10.13 16.85 1.27
N VAL A 46 10.68 15.66 1.06
CA VAL A 46 11.20 14.80 2.11
C VAL A 46 12.72 14.81 2.02
N ARG A 47 13.38 15.29 3.07
CA ARG A 47 14.84 15.17 3.22
C ARG A 47 15.14 13.81 3.84
N GLU A 48 16.11 13.13 3.27
CA GLU A 48 16.53 11.81 3.71
C GLU A 48 18.04 11.82 3.95
N ASP A 49 18.45 11.69 5.21
CA ASP A 49 19.85 11.68 5.63
C ASP A 49 20.07 10.46 6.54
N ASP A 50 20.99 9.56 6.17
CA ASP A 50 21.35 8.38 6.98
C ASP A 50 20.15 7.53 7.44
N GLY A 51 19.18 7.32 6.54
CA GLY A 51 17.96 6.56 6.84
C GLY A 51 16.90 7.31 7.66
N GLN A 52 17.18 8.56 8.05
CA GLN A 52 16.28 9.44 8.77
C GLN A 52 15.48 10.32 7.81
N LEU A 53 14.26 10.66 8.20
CA LEU A 53 13.30 11.43 7.41
C LEU A 53 12.98 12.75 8.11
N SER A 54 13.10 13.84 7.38
CA SER A 54 12.72 15.17 7.85
C SER A 54 11.84 15.85 6.80
N PHE A 55 10.72 16.43 7.24
CA PHE A 55 9.75 17.07 6.34
C PHE A 55 8.87 18.08 7.08
N LYS A 56 8.29 18.99 6.31
CA LYS A 56 7.19 19.84 6.77
C LYS A 56 5.87 19.11 6.57
N THR A 57 5.01 19.17 7.56
CA THR A 57 3.70 18.52 7.51
C THR A 57 2.80 19.23 6.47
N PRO A 58 2.02 18.50 5.68
CA PRO A 58 0.92 19.05 4.88
C PRO A 58 -0.08 19.84 5.73
N ASP A 59 -0.57 20.96 5.21
CA ASP A 59 -1.49 21.83 5.97
C ASP A 59 -2.80 21.11 6.32
N ALA A 60 -3.29 20.25 5.43
CA ALA A 60 -4.46 19.41 5.64
C ALA A 60 -4.32 18.43 6.83
N TRP A 61 -3.10 18.06 7.22
CA TRP A 61 -2.88 17.16 8.37
C TRP A 61 -2.76 17.90 9.70
N LEU A 62 -2.62 19.23 9.67
CA LEU A 62 -2.48 20.08 10.87
C LEU A 62 -3.80 20.35 11.58
N GLU A 63 -4.93 19.88 11.02
CA GLU A 63 -6.23 19.92 11.69
C GLU A 63 -6.24 19.07 12.97
N ASP A 64 -5.41 18.01 13.02
CA ASP A 64 -5.20 17.23 14.23
C ASP A 64 -4.17 17.93 15.14
N PRO A 65 -4.56 18.40 16.34
CA PRO A 65 -3.67 19.14 17.25
C PRO A 65 -2.50 18.30 17.77
N ALA A 66 -2.55 16.97 17.64
CA ALA A 66 -1.44 16.08 18.00
C ALA A 66 -0.37 15.97 16.91
N VAL A 67 -0.60 16.55 15.71
CA VAL A 67 0.35 16.58 14.60
C VAL A 67 1.23 17.82 14.70
N ARG A 68 2.54 17.63 14.50
CA ARG A 68 3.52 18.73 14.58
C ARG A 68 3.63 19.45 13.23
N PRO A 69 3.92 20.76 13.20
CA PRO A 69 4.16 21.52 11.96
C PRO A 69 5.33 20.99 11.11
N SER A 70 6.34 20.44 11.78
CA SER A 70 7.49 19.80 11.15
C SER A 70 7.94 18.60 11.97
N TYR A 71 8.56 17.66 11.27
CA TYR A 71 9.22 16.53 11.88
C TYR A 71 10.65 16.45 11.36
N ASP A 72 11.57 16.19 12.30
CA ASP A 72 12.99 16.09 12.04
C ASP A 72 13.51 14.73 12.52
N ASN A 73 14.36 14.10 11.72
CA ASN A 73 15.14 12.92 12.10
C ASN A 73 14.28 11.70 12.49
N LEU A 74 13.15 11.51 11.79
CA LEU A 74 12.26 10.36 11.99
C LEU A 74 12.87 9.09 11.39
N ILE A 75 12.68 7.96 12.05
CA ILE A 75 13.24 6.66 11.64
C ILE A 75 12.07 5.69 11.41
N ILE A 76 12.09 4.96 10.31
CA ILE A 76 11.12 3.89 10.05
C ILE A 76 11.87 2.56 10.22
N SER A 77 11.97 2.08 11.46
CA SER A 77 12.64 0.81 11.79
C SER A 77 12.15 0.23 13.12
N ARG A 78 12.03 -1.10 13.18
CA ARG A 78 11.72 -1.86 14.41
C ARG A 78 12.95 -2.11 15.29
N SER A 79 14.17 -1.95 14.75
CA SER A 79 15.41 -2.35 15.43
C SER A 79 16.07 -1.24 16.27
N THR A 80 15.51 -0.03 16.26
CA THR A 80 16.09 1.13 16.95
C THR A 80 15.90 1.03 18.47
N ARG A 81 16.98 0.77 19.21
CA ARG A 81 16.99 0.70 20.68
C ARG A 81 17.57 1.99 21.28
N GLY A 82 16.77 2.72 22.06
CA GLY A 82 17.22 3.93 22.78
C GLY A 82 16.05 4.68 23.44
N ARG A 83 16.33 5.49 24.48
CA ARG A 83 15.30 6.28 25.21
C ARG A 83 14.53 7.25 24.30
N ASP A 84 15.18 7.79 23.27
CA ASP A 84 14.56 8.69 22.28
C ASP A 84 14.04 7.95 21.04
N ALA A 85 14.29 6.64 20.91
CA ALA A 85 13.88 5.88 19.74
C ALA A 85 12.34 5.84 19.64
N ALA A 86 11.64 5.73 20.77
CA ALA A 86 10.18 5.74 20.80
C ALA A 86 9.55 7.05 20.29
N GLN A 87 10.26 8.19 20.38
CA GLN A 87 9.77 9.47 19.87
C GLN A 87 10.13 9.72 18.39
N ARG A 88 11.12 8.97 17.87
CA ARG A 88 11.61 9.13 16.50
C ARG A 88 11.10 8.04 15.56
N VAL A 89 10.65 6.90 16.08
CA VAL A 89 10.13 5.81 15.27
C VAL A 89 8.75 6.15 14.73
N VAL A 90 8.60 6.07 13.41
CA VAL A 90 7.33 6.33 12.70
C VAL A 90 6.83 5.07 12.02
N GLY A 91 5.56 4.79 12.23
CA GLY A 91 4.81 3.70 11.61
C GLY A 91 3.33 3.82 11.98
N VAL A 92 2.56 2.75 11.75
CA VAL A 92 1.15 2.69 12.12
C VAL A 92 0.96 2.98 13.61
N GLY A 93 0.05 3.90 13.94
CA GLY A 93 -0.18 4.40 15.30
C GLY A 93 0.55 5.70 15.62
N HIS A 94 1.49 6.14 14.78
CA HIS A 94 2.06 7.49 14.87
C HIS A 94 1.15 8.49 14.15
N ARG A 95 0.79 9.60 14.82
CA ARG A 95 -0.22 10.57 14.34
C ARG A 95 -0.05 11.00 12.88
N VAL A 96 1.16 11.41 12.48
CA VAL A 96 1.41 11.85 11.08
C VAL A 96 1.23 10.72 10.06
N PHE A 97 1.51 9.47 10.46
CA PHE A 97 1.35 8.30 9.60
C PHE A 97 -0.14 7.94 9.50
N ASP A 98 -0.87 8.02 10.61
CA ASP A 98 -2.30 7.78 10.64
C ASP A 98 -3.09 8.82 9.82
N GLN A 99 -2.65 10.09 9.81
CA GLN A 99 -3.20 11.11 8.90
C GLN A 99 -2.95 10.78 7.43
N ALA A 100 -1.74 10.31 7.10
CA ALA A 100 -1.45 9.84 5.74
C ALA A 100 -2.34 8.64 5.35
N LEU A 101 -2.59 7.70 6.27
CA LEU A 101 -3.52 6.58 6.05
C LEU A 101 -4.97 7.06 5.89
N GLN A 102 -5.41 8.02 6.70
CA GLN A 102 -6.75 8.56 6.65
C GLN A 102 -7.00 9.24 5.30
N GLN A 103 -6.11 10.13 4.87
CA GLN A 103 -6.18 10.75 3.55
C GLN A 103 -6.13 9.69 2.43
N ALA A 104 -5.28 8.66 2.56
CA ALA A 104 -5.18 7.62 1.53
C ALA A 104 -6.50 6.84 1.34
N LYS A 105 -7.26 6.62 2.42
CA LYS A 105 -8.57 5.95 2.38
C LYS A 105 -9.66 6.77 1.69
N GLU A 106 -9.46 8.07 1.54
CA GLU A 106 -10.41 8.96 0.86
C GLU A 106 -10.26 8.90 -0.67
N TYR A 107 -9.15 8.36 -1.19
CA TYR A 107 -8.97 8.19 -2.63
C TYR A 107 -9.89 7.08 -3.17
N THR A 108 -10.70 7.43 -4.16
CA THR A 108 -11.61 6.53 -4.89
C THR A 108 -10.98 5.91 -6.14
N ALA A 109 -9.65 5.78 -6.19
CA ALA A 109 -8.99 5.30 -7.41
C ALA A 109 -9.17 3.79 -7.60
N SER A 110 -9.93 3.41 -8.63
CA SER A 110 -10.17 2.00 -8.98
C SER A 110 -9.31 1.50 -10.14
N ILE A 111 -8.77 2.39 -10.99
CA ILE A 111 -7.91 2.02 -12.13
C ILE A 111 -6.80 3.05 -12.29
N THR A 112 -5.56 2.60 -12.47
CA THR A 112 -4.42 3.46 -12.81
C THR A 112 -3.55 2.79 -13.88
N ALA A 113 -3.06 3.59 -14.82
CA ALA A 113 -2.19 3.14 -15.89
C ALA A 113 -0.73 3.37 -15.49
N ILE A 114 0.09 2.33 -15.65
CA ILE A 114 1.53 2.33 -15.35
C ILE A 114 2.28 1.88 -16.61
N PRO A 115 3.40 2.51 -17.00
CA PRO A 115 4.17 2.09 -18.14
C PRO A 115 4.56 0.62 -18.09
N GLN A 116 4.50 -0.03 -19.24
CA GLN A 116 4.84 -1.45 -19.37
C GLN A 116 6.27 -1.78 -18.90
N ASP A 117 7.21 -0.85 -19.04
CA ASP A 117 8.59 -1.01 -18.55
C ASP A 117 8.69 -1.12 -17.02
N THR A 118 7.71 -0.57 -16.30
CA THR A 118 7.64 -0.59 -14.84
C THR A 118 6.70 -1.67 -14.32
N LEU A 119 5.55 -1.81 -14.98
CA LEU A 119 4.57 -2.84 -14.68
C LEU A 119 4.39 -3.70 -15.94
N PRO A 120 5.08 -4.83 -16.07
CA PRO A 120 5.04 -5.63 -17.30
C PRO A 120 3.69 -6.35 -17.49
N ARG A 121 2.93 -6.56 -16.40
CA ARG A 121 1.72 -7.37 -16.37
C ARG A 121 0.59 -6.66 -15.61
N PRO A 122 -0.68 -6.78 -16.04
CA PRO A 122 -1.80 -6.25 -15.28
C PRO A 122 -1.87 -6.85 -13.87
N LEU A 123 -2.17 -6.01 -12.89
CA LEU A 123 -2.37 -6.40 -11.50
C LEU A 123 -3.74 -5.92 -11.03
N VAL A 124 -4.60 -6.85 -10.64
CA VAL A 124 -5.92 -6.54 -10.08
C VAL A 124 -5.88 -6.82 -8.58
N ILE A 125 -6.28 -5.83 -7.78
CA ILE A 125 -6.27 -5.89 -6.32
C ILE A 125 -7.70 -6.06 -5.84
N PHE A 126 -7.91 -7.04 -4.96
CA PHE A 126 -9.19 -7.37 -4.38
C PHE A 126 -9.18 -7.20 -2.87
N SER A 127 -10.32 -6.78 -2.33
CA SER A 127 -10.65 -6.89 -0.91
C SER A 127 -11.57 -8.09 -0.72
N ILE A 128 -11.18 -8.98 0.19
CA ILE A 128 -11.94 -10.16 0.57
C ILE A 128 -12.50 -9.90 1.97
N THR A 129 -13.82 -9.87 2.11
CA THR A 129 -14.52 -9.61 3.37
C THR A 129 -15.48 -10.73 3.70
N ASP A 130 -15.60 -11.11 4.97
CA ASP A 130 -16.64 -12.05 5.37
C ASP A 130 -18.00 -11.34 5.48
N GLN A 131 -19.03 -11.88 4.82
CA GLN A 131 -20.40 -11.40 4.90
C GLN A 131 -21.03 -11.74 6.26
N VAL A 132 -20.54 -12.77 6.96
CA VAL A 132 -21.05 -13.16 8.28
C VAL A 132 -20.31 -12.40 9.37
N THR A 133 -20.85 -11.25 9.77
CA THR A 133 -20.44 -10.54 10.99
C THR A 133 -21.00 -11.25 12.24
N THR A 134 -20.61 -12.52 12.46
CA THR A 134 -20.92 -13.18 13.73
C THR A 134 -20.09 -12.54 14.84
N GLU A 135 -20.77 -11.79 15.71
CA GLU A 135 -20.28 -11.00 16.85
C GLU A 135 -19.86 -9.58 16.52
N ALA A 136 -20.06 -8.68 17.49
CA ALA A 136 -19.74 -7.25 17.49
C ALA A 136 -18.21 -6.99 17.42
N GLY A 137 -17.55 -7.60 16.45
CA GLY A 137 -16.13 -7.60 16.21
C GLY A 137 -15.83 -7.04 14.83
N ILE A 138 -14.72 -6.29 14.77
CA ILE A 138 -14.15 -5.63 13.59
C ILE A 138 -14.31 -6.51 12.34
N VAL A 139 -14.96 -5.98 11.30
CA VAL A 139 -15.01 -6.60 9.97
C VAL A 139 -13.58 -6.91 9.54
N ARG A 140 -13.24 -8.19 9.41
CA ARG A 140 -11.93 -8.62 8.95
C ARG A 140 -11.95 -8.62 7.43
N SER A 141 -11.15 -7.75 6.84
CA SER A 141 -10.84 -7.77 5.41
C SER A 141 -9.42 -8.30 5.20
N VAL A 142 -9.23 -9.02 4.09
CA VAL A 142 -7.91 -9.41 3.58
C VAL A 142 -7.75 -8.80 2.20
N ILE A 143 -6.56 -8.25 1.92
CA ILE A 143 -6.23 -7.72 0.60
C ILE A 143 -5.39 -8.76 -0.13
N ALA A 144 -5.73 -9.01 -1.40
CA ALA A 144 -4.98 -9.91 -2.28
C ALA A 144 -4.81 -9.28 -3.66
N GLY A 145 -3.67 -9.55 -4.29
CA GLY A 145 -3.38 -9.18 -5.67
C GLY A 145 -3.53 -10.38 -6.60
N VAL A 146 -3.94 -10.13 -7.84
CA VAL A 146 -3.94 -11.12 -8.93
C VAL A 146 -3.15 -10.53 -10.09
N GLU A 147 -1.95 -11.05 -10.29
CA GLU A 147 -1.12 -10.73 -11.46
C GLU A 147 -1.53 -11.62 -12.63
N ILE A 148 -1.80 -10.99 -13.76
CA ILE A 148 -2.25 -11.66 -14.97
C ILE A 148 -1.01 -12.06 -15.77
N THR A 149 -0.66 -13.35 -15.73
CA THR A 149 0.53 -13.87 -16.41
C THR A 149 0.23 -14.25 -17.85
N ASP A 150 -0.85 -15.01 -18.06
CA ASP A 150 -1.38 -15.46 -19.35
C ASP A 150 -2.92 -15.48 -19.30
N THR A 151 -3.59 -15.88 -20.39
CA THR A 151 -5.06 -15.99 -20.46
C THR A 151 -5.65 -17.06 -19.53
N THR A 152 -4.84 -18.02 -19.06
CA THR A 152 -5.29 -19.17 -18.26
C THR A 152 -4.54 -19.32 -16.94
N SER A 153 -3.48 -18.55 -16.71
CA SER A 153 -2.67 -18.63 -15.50
C SER A 153 -2.58 -17.28 -14.82
N HIS A 154 -2.89 -17.28 -13.53
CA HIS A 154 -2.89 -16.12 -12.67
C HIS A 154 -2.02 -16.39 -11.45
N ARG A 155 -1.17 -15.43 -11.11
CA ARG A 155 -0.38 -15.48 -9.89
C ARG A 155 -1.10 -14.69 -8.81
N ILE A 156 -1.39 -15.34 -7.70
CA ILE A 156 -2.04 -14.72 -6.55
C ILE A 156 -0.94 -14.22 -5.62
N LEU A 157 -1.10 -12.98 -5.17
CA LEU A 157 -0.22 -12.31 -4.23
C LEU A 157 -0.97 -12.10 -2.92
N HIS A 158 -0.39 -12.57 -1.83
CA HIS A 158 -0.86 -12.23 -0.49
C HIS A 158 -0.61 -10.75 -0.17
N ASP A 159 -1.20 -10.26 0.92
CA ASP A 159 -1.09 -8.86 1.36
C ASP A 159 0.35 -8.31 1.39
N TRP A 160 1.29 -9.07 1.95
CA TRP A 160 2.69 -8.68 2.05
C TRP A 160 3.43 -8.79 0.72
N GLU A 161 3.15 -9.82 -0.09
CA GLU A 161 3.74 -9.97 -1.44
C GLU A 161 3.27 -8.85 -2.36
N LEU A 162 2.00 -8.46 -2.24
CA LEU A 162 1.44 -7.32 -2.94
C LEU A 162 2.15 -6.03 -2.51
N LEU A 163 2.32 -5.81 -1.20
CA LEU A 163 3.04 -4.62 -0.71
C LEU A 163 4.47 -4.56 -1.24
N ASP A 164 5.20 -5.69 -1.21
CA ASP A 164 6.56 -5.77 -1.73
C ASP A 164 6.60 -5.49 -3.24
N SER A 165 5.69 -6.10 -4.01
CA SER A 165 5.55 -5.85 -5.45
C SER A 165 5.26 -4.38 -5.77
N LEU A 166 4.36 -3.73 -5.00
CA LEU A 166 4.07 -2.30 -5.15
C LEU A 166 5.29 -1.43 -4.83
N ASN A 167 6.08 -1.82 -3.83
CA ASN A 167 7.31 -1.10 -3.47
C ASN A 167 8.39 -1.23 -4.56
N GLU A 168 8.50 -2.38 -5.22
CA GLU A 168 9.40 -2.58 -6.37
C GLU A 168 9.00 -1.68 -7.56
N VAL A 169 7.70 -1.60 -7.84
CA VAL A 169 7.12 -0.69 -8.83
C VAL A 169 7.52 0.76 -8.49
N LEU A 170 7.33 1.20 -7.24
CA LEU A 170 7.70 2.55 -6.77
C LEU A 170 9.21 2.85 -6.80
N ALA A 171 10.06 1.83 -6.62
CA ALA A 171 11.51 1.98 -6.68
C ALA A 171 12.02 2.20 -8.11
N THR A 172 11.24 1.78 -9.11
CA THR A 172 11.59 1.93 -10.52
C THR A 172 11.57 3.41 -10.92
N ARG A 173 12.71 3.92 -11.38
CA ARG A 173 12.95 5.36 -11.65
C ARG A 173 11.96 5.99 -12.65
N GLY A 174 11.27 5.18 -13.44
CA GLY A 174 10.31 5.60 -14.46
C GLY A 174 9.14 6.41 -13.88
N LEU A 175 8.56 5.99 -12.75
CA LEU A 175 7.29 6.54 -12.25
C LEU A 175 7.32 8.04 -11.92
N ARG A 176 8.45 8.54 -11.40
CA ARG A 176 8.57 9.97 -11.01
C ARG A 176 8.62 10.92 -12.21
N ARG A 177 8.87 10.40 -13.42
CA ARG A 177 8.92 11.19 -14.65
C ARG A 177 7.64 11.08 -15.48
N LEU A 178 6.68 10.26 -15.04
CA LEU A 178 5.43 10.07 -15.76
C LEU A 178 4.52 11.25 -15.50
N ARG A 179 4.43 12.11 -16.51
CA ARG A 179 3.42 13.17 -16.55
C ARG A 179 2.11 12.65 -17.13
N ASN A 180 2.20 11.68 -18.04
CA ASN A 180 1.07 11.09 -18.75
C ASN A 180 1.26 9.58 -18.83
N SER A 181 0.37 8.81 -18.20
CA SER A 181 0.18 7.39 -18.55
C SER A 181 -0.98 7.34 -19.53
N GLY A 182 -0.81 6.72 -20.69
CA GLY A 182 -1.90 6.53 -21.64
C GLY A 182 -3.06 5.78 -21.00
N SER A 183 -4.30 6.14 -21.32
CA SER A 183 -5.47 5.32 -20.96
C SER A 183 -5.31 3.93 -21.58
N PRO A 184 -5.78 2.86 -20.92
CA PRO A 184 -5.96 1.57 -21.58
C PRO A 184 -6.71 1.79 -22.90
N ALA A 185 -6.19 1.22 -23.99
CA ALA A 185 -6.73 1.43 -25.33
C ALA A 185 -8.14 0.83 -25.50
N ASP A 186 -8.51 -0.14 -24.66
CA ASP A 186 -9.79 -0.86 -24.74
C ASP A 186 -10.34 -1.18 -23.34
N ALA A 187 -11.47 -0.57 -23.00
CA ALA A 187 -12.19 -0.83 -21.75
C ALA A 187 -12.75 -2.26 -21.68
N THR A 188 -13.04 -2.88 -22.82
CA THR A 188 -13.54 -4.26 -22.90
C THR A 188 -12.48 -5.23 -22.43
N LEU A 189 -11.23 -5.03 -22.88
CA LEU A 189 -10.09 -5.84 -22.46
C LEU A 189 -9.83 -5.74 -20.96
N VAL A 190 -9.92 -4.52 -20.39
CA VAL A 190 -9.80 -4.31 -18.94
C VAL A 190 -10.89 -5.07 -18.20
N LYS A 191 -12.15 -4.96 -18.65
CA LYS A 191 -13.29 -5.65 -18.04
C LYS A 191 -13.11 -7.17 -18.05
N THR A 192 -12.80 -7.77 -19.19
CA THR A 192 -12.58 -9.22 -19.31
C THR A 192 -11.41 -9.69 -18.44
N THR A 193 -10.36 -8.86 -18.32
CA THR A 193 -9.22 -9.16 -17.45
C THR A 193 -9.61 -9.15 -15.97
N VAL A 194 -10.40 -8.16 -15.53
CA VAL A 194 -10.91 -8.09 -14.15
C VAL A 194 -11.84 -9.25 -13.84
N GLU A 195 -12.74 -9.62 -14.76
CA GLU A 195 -13.63 -10.77 -14.61
C GLU A 195 -12.84 -12.09 -14.50
N GLY A 196 -11.81 -12.29 -15.35
CA GLY A 196 -10.92 -13.45 -15.25
C GLY A 196 -10.14 -13.49 -13.94
N ALA A 197 -9.62 -12.33 -13.50
CA ALA A 197 -8.92 -12.20 -12.22
C ALA A 197 -9.84 -12.52 -11.03
N GLN A 198 -11.10 -12.08 -11.09
CA GLN A 198 -12.10 -12.34 -10.07
C GLN A 198 -12.40 -13.84 -9.96
N LEU A 199 -12.60 -14.53 -11.08
CA LEU A 199 -12.80 -15.99 -11.09
C LEU A 199 -11.59 -16.73 -10.50
N ALA A 200 -10.38 -16.27 -10.82
CA ALA A 200 -9.15 -16.88 -10.33
C ALA A 200 -9.00 -16.74 -8.81
N ILE A 201 -9.26 -15.56 -8.24
CA ILE A 201 -9.17 -15.37 -6.80
C ILE A 201 -10.29 -16.12 -6.08
N GLU A 202 -11.52 -16.12 -6.60
CA GLU A 202 -12.65 -16.88 -6.04
C GLU A 202 -12.35 -18.39 -5.97
N ALA A 203 -11.76 -18.96 -7.03
CA ALA A 203 -11.32 -20.36 -7.05
C ALA A 203 -10.19 -20.65 -6.06
N ALA A 204 -9.39 -19.65 -5.71
CA ALA A 204 -8.28 -19.80 -4.77
C ALA A 204 -8.66 -19.58 -3.30
N ILE A 205 -9.79 -18.94 -3.00
CA ILE A 205 -10.25 -18.70 -1.62
C ILE A 205 -10.18 -19.94 -0.72
N PRO A 206 -10.62 -21.14 -1.14
CA PRO A 206 -10.55 -22.34 -0.30
C PRO A 206 -9.12 -22.71 0.12
N HIS A 207 -8.12 -22.31 -0.67
CA HIS A 207 -6.70 -22.60 -0.46
C HIS A 207 -5.97 -21.48 0.30
N LEU A 208 -6.60 -20.32 0.50
CA LEU A 208 -6.02 -19.19 1.22
C LEU A 208 -6.16 -19.32 2.76
N GLU A 209 -6.72 -20.44 3.25
CA GLU A 209 -6.91 -20.75 4.68
C GLU A 209 -7.52 -19.60 5.50
N LEU A 210 -8.42 -18.84 4.87
CA LEU A 210 -9.04 -17.67 5.49
C LEU A 210 -10.08 -18.12 6.53
N PRO A 211 -10.16 -17.45 7.70
CA PRO A 211 -11.15 -17.77 8.74
C PRO A 211 -12.56 -17.26 8.40
N PHE A 212 -12.91 -17.18 7.10
CA PHE A 212 -14.13 -16.58 6.60
C PHE A 212 -15.19 -17.65 6.33
N LYS A 213 -16.43 -17.39 6.72
CA LYS A 213 -17.56 -18.30 6.50
C LYS A 213 -18.24 -18.06 5.16
N MET A 214 -18.45 -16.79 4.79
CA MET A 214 -19.02 -16.39 3.50
C MET A 214 -18.18 -15.25 2.90
N PRO A 215 -17.05 -15.57 2.25
CA PRO A 215 -16.17 -14.56 1.69
C PRO A 215 -16.80 -13.90 0.46
N ILE A 216 -16.84 -12.56 0.47
CA ILE A 216 -17.17 -11.70 -0.67
C ILE A 216 -15.89 -11.11 -1.20
N VAL A 217 -15.68 -11.23 -2.51
CA VAL A 217 -14.58 -10.61 -3.25
C VAL A 217 -15.10 -9.34 -3.90
N ALA A 218 -14.43 -8.21 -3.63
CA ALA A 218 -14.71 -6.94 -4.29
C ALA A 218 -13.42 -6.37 -4.92
N PRO A 219 -13.46 -5.94 -6.19
CA PRO A 219 -12.31 -5.27 -6.80
C PRO A 219 -12.05 -3.93 -6.10
N LEU A 220 -10.82 -3.71 -5.69
CA LEU A 220 -10.38 -2.50 -4.99
C LEU A 220 -9.64 -1.55 -5.94
N ALA A 221 -8.68 -2.07 -6.71
CA ALA A 221 -7.90 -1.29 -7.64
C ALA A 221 -7.36 -2.15 -8.80
N VAL A 222 -7.10 -1.53 -9.94
CA VAL A 222 -6.50 -2.14 -11.13
C VAL A 222 -5.27 -1.33 -11.51
N LEU A 223 -4.11 -1.98 -11.58
CA LEU A 223 -2.91 -1.41 -12.18
C LEU A 223 -2.76 -1.99 -13.59
N TRP A 224 -2.80 -1.13 -14.59
CA TRP A 224 -2.82 -1.53 -15.99
C TRP A 224 -1.51 -1.16 -16.70
N PRO A 225 -0.85 -2.09 -17.43
CA PRO A 225 0.29 -1.77 -18.27
C PRO A 225 -0.15 -0.92 -19.46
N ALA A 226 0.31 0.33 -19.52
CA ALA A 226 0.09 1.21 -20.65
C ALA A 226 1.37 1.33 -21.48
N ILE A 227 1.20 1.33 -22.79
CA ILE A 227 2.26 1.73 -23.71
C ILE A 227 2.44 3.24 -23.51
N THR A 228 3.67 3.66 -23.20
CA THR A 228 3.97 5.09 -23.14
C THR A 228 3.91 5.60 -24.58
N SER A 229 2.92 6.44 -24.90
CA SER A 229 2.97 7.20 -26.14
C SER A 229 4.17 8.15 -26.02
N VAL A 230 5.26 7.80 -26.70
CA VAL A 230 6.35 8.75 -26.93
C VAL A 230 5.73 9.89 -27.74
N ASP A 231 5.72 11.10 -27.19
CA ASP A 231 5.30 12.29 -27.91
C ASP A 231 6.08 12.37 -29.23
N VAL A 232 5.40 12.14 -30.35
CA VAL A 232 5.91 12.45 -31.68
C VAL A 232 5.71 13.94 -31.88
N SER A 233 6.60 14.74 -31.31
CA SER A 233 6.73 16.15 -31.64
C SER A 233 8.20 16.50 -31.71
N ASP A 234 8.86 16.09 -32.79
CA ASP A 234 9.97 16.85 -33.37
C ASP A 234 10.40 16.30 -34.74
N GLN A 235 9.53 16.32 -35.77
CA GLN A 235 9.96 16.34 -37.18
C GLN A 235 8.90 17.02 -38.05
N THR A 236 8.86 18.35 -38.01
CA THR A 236 8.45 19.15 -39.16
C THR A 236 9.40 20.33 -39.29
N ASP A 237 10.65 20.02 -39.59
CA ASP A 237 11.51 20.93 -40.30
C ASP A 237 11.71 20.32 -41.68
N LEU A 238 11.06 20.88 -42.69
CA LEU A 238 11.44 20.81 -44.10
C LEU A 238 10.49 21.69 -44.93
N GLY A 239 10.95 22.93 -45.14
CA GLY A 239 10.87 23.61 -46.44
C GLY A 239 9.55 24.28 -46.81
N GLU A 240 9.57 25.60 -46.87
CA GLU A 240 9.34 26.28 -48.14
C GLU A 240 10.01 27.66 -48.16
N ALA A 241 10.47 27.99 -49.37
CA ALA A 241 11.39 29.05 -49.79
C ALA A 241 10.97 30.48 -49.48
#